data_AF-A0A7V0LYR4-F1
#
_entry.id   AF-A0A7V0LYR4-F1
#
_cell.length_a   1.000
_cell.length_b   1.000
_cell.length_c   1.000
_cell.angle_alpha   90.00
_cell.angle_beta   90.00
_cell.angle_gamma   90.00
#
_symmetry.space_group_name_H-M   'P 1'
#
loop_
_entity.id
_entity.type
_entity.pdbx_description
1 polymer ?
#
loop_
_entity_poly.entity_id
_entity_poly.type
_entity_poly.pdbx_seq_one_letter_code
_entity_poly.pdbx_strand_id
1 'polypeptide(L)'
;MFKKFFKFLNKSSKGISLYLAIILMSLLLAIALGISTILFTEINIIRAMGNSVIAFYAADTGIEQVLKDRGSPFSISNTFLDNGAYYYVDVTVSGPSCSAVNYCIKSAGIYNGVRRAIEIEY
;
A
#
# COMPACT_ATOMS: atom_id res chain seq x y z
N MET A 1 31.57 23.70 55.23
CA MET A 1 32.30 23.21 54.04
C MET A 1 31.44 23.16 52.76
N PHE A 2 30.12 22.98 52.85
CA PHE A 2 29.21 22.91 51.69
C PHE A 2 28.91 24.24 50.96
N LYS A 3 28.95 25.40 51.64
CA LYS A 3 28.64 26.71 51.01
C LYS A 3 29.64 27.13 49.91
N LYS A 4 30.88 26.62 49.95
CA LYS A 4 31.93 26.99 48.99
C LYS A 4 31.79 26.25 47.66
N PHE A 5 31.17 25.06 47.67
CA PHE A 5 30.92 24.25 46.48
C PHE A 5 29.81 24.86 45.61
N PHE A 6 28.73 25.36 46.23
CA PHE A 6 27.64 26.03 45.50
C PHE A 6 28.04 27.42 44.96
N LYS A 7 28.99 28.10 45.61
CA LYS A 7 29.54 29.37 45.12
C LYS A 7 30.39 29.21 43.84
N PHE A 8 30.87 28.00 43.55
CA PHE A 8 31.63 27.70 42.33
C PHE A 8 30.72 27.50 41.10
N LEU A 9 29.51 26.96 41.31
CA LEU A 9 28.50 26.79 40.24
C LEU A 9 28.00 28.13 39.67
N ASN A 10 28.06 29.20 40.46
CA ASN A 10 27.54 30.52 40.07
C ASN A 10 28.54 31.42 39.31
N LYS A 11 29.77 30.94 39.04
CA LYS A 11 30.81 31.76 38.39
C LYS A 11 31.09 31.42 36.92
N SER A 12 30.46 30.38 36.36
CA SER A 12 30.62 29.99 34.94
C SER A 12 29.37 29.33 34.33
N SER A 13 28.19 29.94 34.52
CA SER A 13 26.89 29.42 34.07
C SER A 13 26.37 30.05 32.77
N LYS A 14 27.12 30.96 32.13
CA LYS A 14 26.62 31.76 30.99
C LYS A 14 26.65 31.06 29.62
N GLY A 15 27.26 29.87 29.50
CA GLY A 15 27.31 29.10 28.25
C GLY A 15 26.53 27.78 28.24
N ILE A 16 26.16 27.25 29.41
CA ILE A 16 25.53 25.92 29.55
C ILE A 16 24.09 25.92 29.03
N SER A 17 23.37 27.05 29.16
CA SER A 17 22.01 27.20 28.62
C SER A 17 21.96 27.13 27.09
N LEU A 18 22.95 27.71 26.40
CA LEU A 18 23.05 27.65 24.96
C LEU A 18 23.34 26.22 24.48
N TYR A 19 24.25 25.52 25.15
CA TYR A 19 24.57 24.13 24.84
C TYR A 19 23.35 23.21 25.00
N LEU A 20 22.59 23.37 26.09
CA LEU A 20 21.35 22.62 26.32
C LEU A 20 20.30 22.92 25.23
N ALA A 21 20.13 24.18 24.85
CA ALA A 21 19.19 24.56 23.80
C ALA A 21 19.55 23.91 22.45
N ILE A 22 20.83 23.87 22.09
CA ILE A 22 21.30 23.24 20.85
C ILE A 22 21.03 21.73 20.85
N ILE A 23 21.28 21.04 21.97
CA ILE A 23 20.97 19.61 22.10
C ILE A 23 19.47 19.35 21.98
N LEU A 24 18.64 20.18 22.61
CA LEU A 24 17.18 20.02 22.52
C LEU A 24 16.69 20.27 21.11
N MET A 25 17.22 21.29 20.40
CA MET A 25 16.86 21.54 19.01
C MET A 25 17.27 20.40 18.08
N SER A 26 18.46 19.82 18.27
CA SER A 26 18.91 18.70 17.43
C SER A 26 18.07 17.44 17.68
N LEU A 27 17.66 17.18 18.93
CA LEU A 27 16.74 16.10 19.28
C LEU A 27 15.37 16.28 18.60
N LEU A 28 14.79 17.49 18.70
CA LEU A 28 13.51 17.81 18.07
C LEU A 28 13.58 17.69 16.54
N LEU A 29 14.69 18.12 15.94
CA LEU A 29 14.90 18.00 14.50
C LEU A 29 14.98 16.54 14.06
N ALA A 30 15.69 15.69 14.81
CA ALA A 30 15.77 14.25 14.54
C ALA A 30 14.39 13.59 14.58
N ILE A 31 13.56 13.93 15.56
CA ILE A 31 12.18 13.43 15.68
C ILE A 31 11.35 13.88 14.47
N ALA A 32 11.42 15.16 14.09
CA ALA A 32 10.66 15.69 12.95
C ALA A 32 11.04 15.02 11.62
N LEU A 33 12.33 14.79 11.40
CA LEU A 33 12.81 14.07 10.21
C LEU A 33 12.37 12.60 10.23
N GLY A 34 12.42 11.94 11.39
CA GLY A 34 11.94 10.57 11.55
C GLY A 34 10.44 10.41 11.27
N ILE A 35 9.61 11.38 11.68
CA ILE A 35 8.17 11.37 11.37
C ILE A 35 7.95 11.61 9.86
N SER A 36 8.73 12.50 9.24
CA SER A 36 8.58 12.84 7.83
C SER A 36 8.73 11.62 6.92
N THR A 37 9.69 10.72 7.20
CA THR A 37 9.91 9.51 6.39
C THR A 37 8.75 8.52 6.50
N ILE A 38 8.13 8.42 7.68
CA ILE A 38 6.94 7.58 7.91
C ILE A 38 5.78 8.12 7.07
N LEU A 39 5.52 9.43 7.12
CA LEU A 39 4.42 10.06 6.37
C LEU A 39 4.56 9.86 4.86
N PHE A 40 5.77 9.99 4.29
CA PHE A 40 5.98 9.72 2.86
C PHE A 40 5.67 8.27 2.48
N THR A 41 5.95 7.33 3.37
CA THR A 41 5.64 5.91 3.15
C THR A 41 4.13 5.68 3.18
N GLU A 42 3.42 6.29 4.14
CA GLU A 42 1.96 6.19 4.25
C GLU A 42 1.24 6.76 3.02
N ILE A 43 1.70 7.88 2.47
CA ILE A 43 1.13 8.47 1.24
C ILE A 43 1.20 7.47 0.07
N ASN A 44 2.32 6.76 -0.10
CA ASN A 44 2.47 5.78 -1.16
C ASN A 44 1.54 4.57 -0.96
N ILE A 45 1.35 4.12 0.28
CA ILE A 45 0.41 3.05 0.61
C ILE A 45 -1.03 3.48 0.28
N ILE A 46 -1.42 4.70 0.62
CA ILE A 46 -2.76 5.23 0.30
C ILE A 46 -2.99 5.28 -1.21
N ARG A 47 -2.00 5.73 -1.99
CA ARG A 47 -2.08 5.74 -3.46
C ARG A 47 -2.21 4.33 -4.04
N ALA A 48 -1.42 3.38 -3.53
CA ALA A 48 -1.51 1.98 -3.93
C ALA A 48 -2.87 1.36 -3.59
N MET A 49 -3.46 1.75 -2.44
CA MET A 49 -4.80 1.33 -2.04
C MET A 49 -5.88 1.92 -2.95
N GLY A 50 -5.77 3.20 -3.34
CA GLY A 50 -6.67 3.78 -4.34
C GLY A 50 -6.60 3.06 -5.69
N ASN A 51 -5.39 2.82 -6.19
CA ASN A 51 -5.17 2.06 -7.43
C ASN A 51 -5.69 0.62 -7.32
N SER A 52 -5.61 0.03 -6.13
CA SER A 52 -6.14 -1.31 -5.86
C SER A 52 -7.65 -1.40 -6.03
N VAL A 53 -8.41 -0.36 -5.67
CA VAL A 53 -9.86 -0.37 -5.85
C VAL A 53 -10.19 -0.40 -7.35
N ILE A 54 -9.49 0.40 -8.15
CA ILE A 54 -9.65 0.43 -9.61
C ILE A 54 -9.28 -0.91 -10.23
N ALA A 55 -8.14 -1.49 -9.84
CA ALA A 55 -7.72 -2.82 -10.29
C ALA A 55 -8.74 -3.92 -9.91
N PHE A 56 -9.36 -3.82 -8.73
CA PHE A 56 -10.39 -4.74 -8.30
C PHE A 56 -11.66 -4.61 -9.13
N TYR A 57 -12.15 -3.40 -9.40
CA TYR A 57 -13.30 -3.18 -10.29
C TYR A 57 -13.04 -3.66 -11.72
N ALA A 58 -11.81 -3.53 -12.23
CA ALA A 58 -11.43 -4.09 -13.52
C ALA A 58 -11.51 -5.64 -13.51
N ALA A 59 -11.05 -6.29 -12.44
CA ALA A 59 -11.18 -7.74 -12.29
C ALA A 59 -12.65 -8.18 -12.22
N ASP A 60 -13.47 -7.45 -11.46
CA ASP A 60 -14.91 -7.72 -11.32
C ASP A 60 -15.64 -7.59 -12.66
N THR A 61 -15.31 -6.56 -13.44
CA THR A 61 -15.82 -6.39 -14.80
C THR A 61 -15.51 -7.60 -15.70
N GLY A 62 -14.29 -8.16 -15.58
CA GLY A 62 -13.91 -9.36 -16.32
C GLY A 62 -14.73 -10.59 -15.92
N ILE A 63 -14.96 -10.78 -14.62
CA ILE A 63 -15.84 -11.85 -14.12
C ILE A 63 -17.24 -11.70 -14.69
N GLU A 64 -17.84 -10.52 -14.55
CA GLU A 64 -19.20 -10.26 -15.01
C GLU A 64 -19.32 -10.47 -16.52
N GLN A 65 -18.30 -10.10 -17.30
CA GLN A 65 -18.29 -10.32 -18.74
C GLN A 65 -18.33 -11.80 -19.11
N VAL A 66 -17.58 -12.64 -18.41
CA VAL A 66 -17.55 -14.10 -18.65
C VAL A 66 -18.81 -14.78 -18.12
N LEU A 67 -19.33 -14.33 -16.97
CA LEU A 67 -20.54 -14.90 -16.36
C LEU A 67 -21.84 -14.47 -17.04
N LYS A 68 -21.82 -13.58 -18.04
CA LYS A 68 -22.96 -13.30 -18.91
C LYS A 68 -23.49 -14.58 -19.59
N ASP A 69 -22.59 -15.46 -19.99
CA ASP A 69 -22.92 -16.79 -20.49
C ASP A 69 -22.24 -17.87 -19.62
N ARG A 70 -22.93 -18.26 -18.55
CA ARG A 70 -22.45 -19.30 -17.63
C ARG A 70 -22.33 -20.69 -18.28
N GLY A 71 -23.02 -20.93 -19.40
CA GLY A 71 -22.96 -22.23 -20.07
C GLY A 71 -21.67 -22.42 -20.85
N SER A 72 -21.08 -21.33 -21.33
CA SER A 72 -19.86 -21.34 -22.14
C SER A 72 -18.93 -20.16 -21.79
N PRO A 73 -18.37 -20.13 -20.55
CA PRO A 73 -17.40 -19.12 -20.19
C PRO A 73 -16.14 -19.26 -21.07
N PHE A 74 -15.57 -18.14 -21.51
CA PHE A 74 -14.37 -18.11 -22.34
C PHE A 74 -13.29 -17.22 -21.75
N SER A 75 -12.02 -17.57 -21.99
CA SER A 75 -10.89 -16.75 -21.55
C SER A 75 -10.81 -15.45 -22.35
N ILE A 76 -10.59 -14.35 -21.66
CA ILE A 76 -10.48 -13.01 -22.23
C ILE A 76 -9.03 -12.57 -22.10
N SER A 77 -8.39 -12.23 -23.23
CA SER A 77 -7.07 -11.59 -23.23
C SER A 77 -7.13 -10.15 -22.69
N ASN A 78 -5.98 -9.52 -22.48
CA ASN A 78 -5.89 -8.16 -21.96
C ASN A 78 -6.85 -7.19 -22.67
N THR A 79 -7.86 -6.74 -21.94
CA THR A 79 -8.89 -5.80 -22.41
C THR A 79 -8.73 -4.49 -21.63
N PHE A 80 -8.51 -3.40 -22.35
CA PHE A 80 -8.30 -2.07 -21.77
C PHE A 80 -9.62 -1.34 -21.57
N LEU A 81 -9.73 -0.65 -20.44
CA LEU A 81 -10.83 0.25 -20.08
C LEU A 81 -10.41 1.70 -20.34
N ASP A 82 -11.39 2.59 -20.49
CA ASP A 82 -11.16 4.01 -20.81
C ASP A 82 -10.31 4.75 -19.76
N ASN A 83 -10.31 4.27 -18.51
CA ASN A 83 -9.53 4.84 -17.42
C ASN A 83 -8.06 4.37 -17.41
N GLY A 84 -7.63 3.56 -18.39
CA GLY A 84 -6.28 3.01 -18.50
C GLY A 84 -6.04 1.76 -17.65
N ALA A 85 -7.05 1.26 -16.92
CA ALA A 85 -7.00 -0.07 -16.33
C ALA A 85 -7.20 -1.13 -17.42
N TYR A 86 -6.74 -2.35 -17.16
CA TYR A 86 -7.04 -3.48 -18.02
C TYR A 86 -7.29 -4.73 -17.20
N TYR A 87 -8.01 -5.69 -17.78
CA TYR A 87 -8.23 -6.98 -17.17
C TYR A 87 -8.01 -8.11 -18.16
N TYR A 88 -7.81 -9.32 -17.64
CA TYR A 88 -7.87 -10.55 -18.40
C TYR A 88 -8.55 -11.62 -17.56
N VAL A 89 -9.09 -12.63 -18.23
CA VAL A 89 -9.80 -13.73 -17.58
C VAL A 89 -9.28 -15.04 -18.13
N ASP A 90 -8.92 -15.94 -17.22
CA ASP A 90 -8.53 -17.31 -17.53
C ASP A 90 -9.65 -18.24 -17.06
N VAL A 91 -10.24 -18.97 -18.01
CA VAL A 91 -11.25 -20.00 -17.75
C VAL A 91 -10.61 -21.37 -17.87
N THR A 92 -10.79 -22.21 -16.85
CA THR A 92 -10.33 -23.60 -16.81
C THR A 92 -11.52 -24.51 -16.57
N VAL A 93 -11.65 -25.55 -17.40
CA VAL A 93 -12.67 -26.60 -17.21
C VAL A 93 -12.36 -27.47 -15.99
N SER A 94 -13.38 -28.07 -15.39
CA SER A 94 -13.23 -29.06 -14.32
C SER A 94 -12.25 -30.17 -14.71
N GLY A 95 -11.35 -30.53 -13.80
CA GLY A 95 -10.30 -31.50 -14.07
C GLY A 95 -9.15 -31.44 -13.05
N PRO A 96 -7.98 -32.01 -13.38
CA PRO A 96 -6.84 -32.08 -12.45
C PRO A 96 -6.35 -30.72 -11.93
N SER A 97 -6.57 -29.66 -12.72
CA SER A 97 -6.18 -28.28 -12.41
C SER A 97 -7.31 -27.42 -11.82
N CYS A 98 -8.52 -27.97 -11.70
CA CYS A 98 -9.72 -27.26 -11.24
C CYS A 98 -10.67 -28.21 -10.53
N SER A 99 -10.81 -28.04 -9.21
CA SER A 99 -11.66 -28.90 -8.36
C SER A 99 -13.16 -28.52 -8.40
N ALA A 100 -13.54 -27.53 -9.20
CA ALA A 100 -14.92 -27.10 -9.35
C ALA A 100 -15.78 -28.10 -10.13
N VAL A 101 -17.11 -27.98 -10.05
CA VAL A 101 -18.04 -28.88 -10.74
C VAL A 101 -18.02 -28.64 -12.25
N ASN A 102 -17.92 -27.38 -12.68
CA ASN A 102 -17.95 -26.98 -14.08
C ASN A 102 -16.67 -26.24 -14.48
N TYR A 103 -16.39 -25.10 -13.87
CA TYR A 103 -15.32 -24.19 -14.28
C TYR A 103 -14.66 -23.49 -13.10
N CYS A 104 -13.35 -23.24 -13.23
CA CYS A 104 -12.59 -22.30 -12.42
C CYS A 104 -12.28 -21.08 -13.27
N ILE A 105 -12.77 -19.92 -12.86
CA ILE A 105 -12.63 -18.66 -13.58
C ILE A 105 -11.76 -17.73 -12.75
N LYS A 106 -10.63 -17.30 -13.29
CA LYS A 106 -9.73 -16.34 -12.68
C LYS A 106 -9.72 -15.06 -13.48
N SER A 107 -10.24 -13.98 -12.92
CA SER A 107 -10.12 -12.65 -13.51
C SER A 107 -9.06 -11.85 -12.77
N ALA A 108 -8.18 -11.18 -13.50
CA ALA A 108 -7.18 -10.28 -12.94
C ALA A 108 -7.30 -8.90 -13.57
N GLY A 109 -7.47 -7.89 -12.73
CA GLY A 109 -7.47 -6.48 -13.10
C GLY A 109 -6.19 -5.80 -12.67
N ILE A 110 -5.70 -4.89 -13.52
CA ILE A 110 -4.42 -4.21 -13.36
C ILE A 110 -4.61 -2.72 -13.61
N TYR A 111 -4.07 -1.91 -12.70
CA TYR A 111 -4.05 -0.46 -12.81
C TYR A 111 -2.81 0.12 -12.12
N ASN A 112 -2.04 0.95 -12.83
CA ASN A 112 -0.83 1.62 -12.32
C ASN A 112 0.12 0.69 -11.54
N GLY A 113 0.35 -0.52 -12.06
CA GLY A 113 1.22 -1.53 -11.46
C GLY A 113 0.61 -2.32 -10.30
N VAL A 114 -0.59 -1.97 -9.84
CA VAL A 114 -1.34 -2.74 -8.84
C VAL A 114 -2.19 -3.78 -9.56
N ARG A 115 -2.11 -5.04 -9.10
CA ARG A 115 -2.91 -6.16 -9.61
C ARG A 115 -3.82 -6.69 -8.51
N ARG A 116 -5.09 -6.92 -8.86
CA ARG A 116 -6.06 -7.63 -8.02
C ARG A 116 -6.73 -8.72 -8.85
N ALA A 117 -7.07 -9.83 -8.21
CA ALA A 117 -7.68 -10.96 -8.87
C ALA A 117 -8.88 -11.48 -8.08
N ILE A 118 -9.85 -12.00 -8.82
CA ILE A 118 -11.06 -12.65 -8.31
C ILE A 118 -11.11 -14.03 -8.94
N GLU A 119 -11.38 -15.04 -8.12
CA GLU A 119 -11.54 -16.41 -8.55
C GLU A 119 -12.93 -16.90 -8.16
N ILE A 120 -13.60 -17.56 -9.11
CA ILE A 120 -14.90 -18.19 -8.92
C ILE A 120 -14.80 -19.63 -9.38
N GLU A 121 -15.22 -20.53 -8.51
CA GLU A 121 -15.29 -21.97 -8.75
C GLU A 121 -16.75 -22.40 -8.62
N TYR A 122 -17.34 -22.98 -9.66
CA TYR A 122 -18.69 -23.53 -9.63
C TYR A 122 -18.89 -24.68 -10.61
#